data_AF-A0A6M8HW76-F1
#
_entry.id   AF-A0A6M8HW76-F1
#
_cell.length_a   1.000
_cell.length_b   1.000
_cell.length_c   1.000
_cell.angle_alpha   90.00
_cell.angle_beta   90.00
_cell.angle_gamma   90.00
#
_symmetry.space_group_name_H-M   'P 1'
#
loop_
_entity.id
_entity.type
_entity.pdbx_description
1 polymer ?
#
loop_
_entity_poly.entity_id
_entity_poly.type
_entity_poly.pdbx_seq_one_letter_code
_entity_poly.pdbx_strand_id
1 'polypeptide(L)'
;MPSGSFRADPFGLWRDGCLHVFAEAFDYQTRLGHIDLLVYDRDLNLLECSAILSKPWHLSYPVVFEADGETWMLPEAYKSGTLTLYRAGASLSEWEPFCDIPLDGPAIDATPFFHDGKWWLFYSPSHSRIGRRGHLHVAWAGHPAGPWHLHPRNPVRVDLGSARPGGTPRHQDGMIILPVQDCRSTYGGAIRELSITRLDETSFIADDRTGVGAAGWMAPFTDGFHTLSTAGPVTLIDVKRMDATLAGKTRRLRGIVRTWRSR
;
A
#
# COMPACT_ATOMS: atom_id res chain seq x y z
N MET A 1 -5.20 11.08 -17.26
CA MET A 1 -4.85 11.74 -15.99
C MET A 1 -4.54 13.21 -16.28
N PRO A 2 -5.04 14.16 -15.48
CA PRO A 2 -4.66 15.57 -15.58
C PRO A 2 -3.15 15.77 -15.41
N SER A 3 -2.63 16.90 -15.93
CA SER A 3 -1.23 17.28 -15.69
C SER A 3 -0.99 17.52 -14.20
N GLY A 4 0.01 16.84 -13.63
CA GLY A 4 0.28 16.88 -12.20
C GLY A 4 -0.54 15.87 -11.39
N SER A 5 -0.83 14.70 -11.95
CA SER A 5 -1.37 13.55 -11.23
C SER A 5 -0.60 12.29 -11.59
N PHE A 6 -0.54 11.32 -10.68
CA PHE A 6 0.05 10.00 -10.92
C PHE A 6 -0.83 8.90 -10.33
N ARG A 7 -0.59 7.65 -10.77
CA ARG A 7 -1.13 6.47 -10.09
C ARG A 7 -0.02 5.69 -9.41
N ALA A 8 -0.33 5.11 -8.27
CA ALA A 8 0.61 4.40 -7.44
C ALA A 8 -0.07 3.22 -6.71
N ASP A 9 0.75 2.39 -6.08
CA ASP A 9 0.34 1.27 -5.22
C ASP A 9 -0.76 0.37 -5.82
N PRO A 10 -0.53 -0.25 -7.00
CA PRO A 10 -1.55 -1.06 -7.63
C PRO A 10 -1.76 -2.38 -6.87
N PHE A 11 -3.02 -2.76 -6.67
CA PHE A 11 -3.45 -4.10 -6.22
C PHE A 11 -4.54 -4.59 -7.16
N GLY A 12 -4.69 -5.90 -7.36
CA GLY A 12 -5.68 -6.38 -8.32
C GLY A 12 -6.22 -7.76 -8.07
N LEU A 13 -7.38 -8.00 -8.68
CA LEU A 13 -8.12 -9.26 -8.64
C LEU A 13 -8.67 -9.58 -10.03
N TRP A 14 -8.77 -10.86 -10.35
CA TRP A 14 -9.40 -11.33 -11.58
C TRP A 14 -10.86 -11.68 -11.31
N ARG A 15 -11.78 -11.14 -12.10
CA ARG A 15 -13.21 -11.44 -12.02
C ARG A 15 -13.85 -11.38 -13.40
N ASP A 16 -14.68 -12.37 -13.70
CA ASP A 16 -15.42 -12.47 -14.96
C ASP A 16 -14.55 -12.33 -16.22
N GLY A 17 -13.30 -12.83 -16.14
CA GLY A 17 -12.34 -12.77 -17.24
C GLY A 17 -11.63 -11.43 -17.41
N CYS A 18 -11.84 -10.47 -16.53
CA CYS A 18 -11.18 -9.16 -16.52
C CYS A 18 -10.27 -9.00 -15.29
N LEU A 19 -9.16 -8.29 -15.48
CA LEU A 19 -8.29 -7.86 -14.39
C LEU A 19 -8.77 -6.51 -13.88
N HIS A 20 -9.11 -6.45 -12.59
CA HIS A 20 -9.52 -5.23 -11.90
C HIS A 20 -8.34 -4.74 -11.06
N VAL A 21 -7.79 -3.58 -11.40
CA VAL A 21 -6.66 -2.96 -10.70
C VAL A 21 -7.14 -1.74 -9.92
N PHE A 22 -6.89 -1.75 -8.63
CA PHE A 22 -7.15 -0.68 -7.69
C PHE A 22 -5.84 0.05 -7.43
N ALA A 23 -5.82 1.36 -7.60
CA ALA A 23 -4.61 2.15 -7.46
C ALA A 23 -4.90 3.47 -6.77
N GLU A 24 -3.92 3.98 -6.02
CA GLU A 24 -3.92 5.38 -5.62
C GLU A 24 -3.92 6.24 -6.89
N ALA A 25 -4.78 7.25 -6.95
CA ALA A 25 -4.74 8.35 -7.89
C ALA A 25 -4.46 9.65 -7.13
N PHE A 26 -3.21 10.10 -7.19
CA PHE A 26 -2.75 11.30 -6.50
C PHE A 26 -2.84 12.53 -7.39
N ASP A 27 -3.33 13.63 -6.84
CA ASP A 27 -3.31 14.95 -7.49
C ASP A 27 -2.41 15.94 -6.72
N TYR A 28 -1.39 16.47 -7.40
CA TYR A 28 -0.46 17.45 -6.81
C TYR A 28 -1.12 18.80 -6.47
N GLN A 29 -2.25 19.15 -7.09
CA GLN A 29 -2.95 20.41 -6.82
C GLN A 29 -3.65 20.35 -5.46
N THR A 30 -4.41 19.29 -5.23
CA THR A 30 -5.14 19.06 -3.96
C THR A 30 -4.28 18.41 -2.88
N ARG A 31 -3.18 17.74 -3.27
CA ARG A 31 -2.34 16.88 -2.42
C ARG A 31 -3.13 15.76 -1.74
N LEU A 32 -4.15 15.25 -2.43
CA LEU A 32 -5.00 14.17 -1.98
C LEU A 32 -4.92 13.00 -2.96
N GLY A 33 -4.97 11.81 -2.39
CA GLY A 33 -5.06 10.54 -3.10
C GLY A 33 -6.47 10.00 -2.92
N HIS A 34 -7.05 9.48 -3.99
CA HIS A 34 -8.28 8.69 -3.99
C HIS A 34 -7.99 7.35 -4.65
N ILE A 35 -8.93 6.41 -4.62
CA ILE A 35 -8.75 5.11 -5.27
C ILE A 35 -9.44 5.11 -6.63
N ASP A 36 -8.67 4.83 -7.67
CA ASP A 36 -9.15 4.52 -9.02
C ASP A 36 -9.29 3.00 -9.20
N LEU A 37 -10.31 2.59 -9.94
CA LEU A 37 -10.42 1.27 -10.56
C LEU A 37 -10.03 1.37 -12.04
N LEU A 38 -9.15 0.47 -12.48
CA LEU A 38 -8.79 0.26 -13.88
C LEU A 38 -9.16 -1.18 -14.25
N VAL A 39 -9.98 -1.36 -15.27
CA VAL A 39 -10.42 -2.67 -15.73
C VAL A 39 -9.73 -3.01 -17.03
N TYR A 40 -9.09 -4.16 -17.09
CA TYR A 40 -8.39 -4.67 -18.25
C TYR A 40 -9.01 -5.98 -18.74
N ASP A 41 -8.99 -6.21 -20.06
CA ASP A 41 -9.28 -7.53 -20.61
C ASP A 41 -8.11 -8.52 -20.38
N ARG A 42 -8.25 -9.74 -20.90
CA ARG A 42 -7.22 -10.80 -20.78
C ARG A 42 -5.92 -10.48 -21.50
N ASP A 43 -6.00 -9.63 -22.52
CA ASP A 43 -4.85 -9.19 -23.32
C ASP A 43 -4.22 -7.90 -22.76
N LEU A 44 -4.67 -7.47 -21.57
CA LEU A 44 -4.23 -6.29 -20.85
C LEU A 44 -4.53 -4.97 -21.57
N ASN A 45 -5.58 -4.94 -22.41
CA ASN A 45 -6.12 -3.68 -22.93
C ASN A 45 -7.01 -3.03 -21.87
N LEU A 46 -6.81 -1.73 -21.65
CA LEU A 46 -7.63 -0.95 -20.71
C LEU A 46 -9.05 -0.77 -21.28
N LEU A 47 -10.05 -1.24 -20.55
CA LEU A 47 -11.47 -1.15 -20.88
C LEU A 47 -12.16 0.03 -20.18
N GLU A 48 -11.92 0.17 -18.87
CA GLU A 48 -12.55 1.19 -18.04
C GLU A 48 -11.53 1.79 -17.07
N CYS A 49 -11.72 3.07 -16.74
CA CYS A 49 -11.02 3.74 -15.66
C CYS A 49 -11.97 4.70 -14.94
N SER A 50 -12.18 4.51 -13.64
CA SER A 50 -13.12 5.29 -12.84
C SER A 50 -12.62 5.50 -11.41
N ALA A 51 -12.95 6.65 -10.81
CA ALA A 51 -12.68 6.92 -9.39
C ALA A 51 -13.77 6.25 -8.55
N ILE A 52 -13.40 5.37 -7.62
CA ILE A 52 -14.35 4.51 -6.90
C ILE A 52 -14.42 4.79 -5.39
N LEU A 53 -13.37 5.39 -4.81
CA LEU A 53 -13.36 5.74 -3.39
C LEU A 53 -12.61 7.06 -3.16
N SER A 54 -13.33 8.08 -2.72
CA SER A 54 -12.79 9.40 -2.41
C SER A 54 -13.26 9.85 -1.03
N LYS A 55 -12.37 10.51 -0.28
CA LYS A 55 -12.61 11.00 1.08
C LYS A 55 -11.98 12.38 1.28
N PRO A 56 -12.36 13.12 2.35
CA PRO A 56 -11.70 14.37 2.73
C PRO A 56 -10.23 14.21 3.17
N TRP A 57 -9.77 12.97 3.33
CA TRP A 57 -8.38 12.61 3.63
C TRP A 57 -7.79 11.78 2.48
N HIS A 58 -6.46 11.69 2.49
CA HIS A 58 -5.71 10.94 1.49
C HIS A 58 -5.88 9.43 1.70
N LEU A 59 -6.16 8.73 0.60
CA LEU A 59 -6.21 7.27 0.49
C LEU A 59 -5.08 6.79 -0.44
N SER A 60 -4.41 5.71 -0.06
CA SER A 60 -3.38 5.03 -0.86
C SER A 60 -3.38 3.52 -0.56
N TYR A 61 -2.48 2.76 -1.18
CA TYR A 61 -2.24 1.34 -0.88
C TYR A 61 -3.53 0.49 -0.69
N PRO A 62 -4.44 0.45 -1.70
CA PRO A 62 -5.76 -0.18 -1.58
C PRO A 62 -5.69 -1.71 -1.70
N VAL A 63 -5.17 -2.41 -0.69
CA VAL A 63 -5.07 -3.87 -0.75
C VAL A 63 -6.47 -4.46 -0.89
N VAL A 64 -6.69 -5.25 -1.94
CA VAL A 64 -7.93 -5.99 -2.19
C VAL A 64 -7.72 -7.48 -2.04
N PHE A 65 -8.68 -8.17 -1.44
CA PHE A 65 -8.61 -9.61 -1.20
C PHE A 65 -10.01 -10.22 -1.05
N GLU A 66 -10.13 -11.52 -1.34
CA GLU A 66 -11.35 -12.29 -1.17
C GLU A 66 -11.26 -13.13 0.10
N ALA A 67 -12.31 -13.12 0.91
CA ALA A 67 -12.39 -13.90 2.15
C ALA A 67 -13.84 -14.10 2.55
N ASP A 68 -14.17 -15.33 3.00
CA ASP A 68 -15.49 -15.67 3.55
C ASP A 68 -16.68 -15.35 2.61
N GLY A 69 -16.44 -15.51 1.30
CA GLY A 69 -17.44 -15.22 0.25
C GLY A 69 -17.60 -13.74 -0.08
N GLU A 70 -16.82 -12.87 0.55
CA GLU A 70 -16.88 -11.42 0.38
C GLU A 70 -15.60 -10.90 -0.29
N THR A 71 -15.68 -9.69 -0.86
CA THR A 71 -14.50 -8.96 -1.36
C THR A 71 -14.24 -7.76 -0.47
N TRP A 72 -13.01 -7.66 0.01
CA TRP A 72 -12.57 -6.66 0.96
C TRP A 72 -11.54 -5.72 0.35
N MET A 73 -11.54 -4.48 0.80
CA MET A 73 -10.48 -3.50 0.52
C MET A 73 -10.01 -2.88 1.84
N LEU A 74 -8.70 -2.74 1.96
CA LEU A 74 -8.05 -2.17 3.13
C LEU A 74 -7.07 -1.06 2.70
N PRO A 75 -7.57 0.15 2.39
CA PRO A 75 -6.71 1.25 1.96
C PRO A 75 -5.95 1.86 3.14
N GLU A 76 -4.72 2.33 2.90
CA GLU A 76 -4.06 3.24 3.84
C GLU A 76 -4.84 4.55 3.91
N ALA A 77 -5.22 4.92 5.13
CA ALA A 77 -5.95 6.14 5.41
C ALA A 77 -5.42 6.79 6.70
N TYR A 78 -4.11 6.82 6.94
CA TYR A 78 -3.55 7.15 8.27
C TYR A 78 -4.02 8.51 8.83
N LYS A 79 -4.34 9.48 7.96
CA LYS A 79 -4.87 10.80 8.34
C LYS A 79 -6.33 10.80 8.80
N SER A 80 -7.07 9.72 8.56
CA SER A 80 -8.44 9.53 9.06
C SER A 80 -8.50 9.28 10.56
N GLY A 81 -7.40 8.81 11.16
CA GLY A 81 -7.31 8.43 12.57
C GLY A 81 -7.57 6.94 12.84
N THR A 82 -7.96 6.15 11.84
CA THR A 82 -8.27 4.72 11.99
C THR A 82 -7.86 3.92 10.74
N LEU A 83 -7.91 2.59 10.85
CA LEU A 83 -7.84 1.68 9.71
C LEU A 83 -9.25 1.13 9.47
N THR A 84 -9.85 1.44 8.33
CA THR A 84 -11.21 1.00 8.00
C THR A 84 -11.18 -0.11 6.95
N LEU A 85 -11.84 -1.23 7.25
CA LEU A 85 -12.10 -2.30 6.31
C LEU A 85 -13.34 -1.93 5.47
N TYR A 86 -13.22 -2.00 4.15
CA TYR A 86 -14.32 -1.79 3.22
C TYR A 86 -14.76 -3.11 2.60
N ARG A 87 -16.07 -3.25 2.36
CA ARG A 87 -16.67 -4.38 1.64
C ARG A 87 -17.16 -3.93 0.29
N ALA A 88 -16.95 -4.75 -0.74
CA ALA A 88 -17.51 -4.49 -2.06
C ALA A 88 -19.05 -4.59 -2.02
N GLY A 89 -19.72 -3.78 -2.83
CA GLY A 89 -21.16 -3.82 -3.06
C GLY A 89 -21.53 -4.87 -4.12
N ALA A 90 -22.54 -4.56 -4.94
CA ALA A 90 -22.94 -5.41 -6.06
C ALA A 90 -21.87 -5.50 -7.15
N SER A 91 -20.96 -4.53 -7.19
CA SER A 91 -19.88 -4.42 -8.16
C SER A 91 -18.58 -4.01 -7.48
N LEU A 92 -17.45 -4.19 -8.17
CA LEU A 92 -16.13 -3.80 -7.68
C LEU A 92 -15.85 -2.29 -7.77
N SER A 93 -16.79 -1.51 -8.31
CA SER A 93 -16.76 -0.04 -8.27
C SER A 93 -17.51 0.54 -7.07
N GLU A 94 -18.20 -0.30 -6.30
CA GLU A 94 -18.97 0.09 -5.12
C GLU A 94 -18.31 -0.43 -3.85
N TRP A 95 -17.99 0.46 -2.91
CA TRP A 95 -17.32 0.11 -1.66
C TRP A 95 -17.96 0.80 -0.48
N GLU A 96 -18.34 0.02 0.53
CA GLU A 96 -18.94 0.51 1.76
C GLU A 96 -18.02 0.27 2.95
N PRO A 97 -17.85 1.24 3.87
CA PRO A 97 -17.11 1.00 5.10
C PRO A 97 -17.85 -0.06 5.92
N PHE A 98 -17.15 -1.14 6.29
CA PHE A 98 -17.72 -2.25 7.03
C PHE A 98 -17.46 -2.13 8.52
N CYS A 99 -16.19 -2.01 8.92
CA CYS A 99 -15.80 -1.77 10.30
C CYS A 99 -14.42 -1.13 10.38
N ASP A 100 -14.16 -0.47 11.51
CA ASP A 100 -12.81 -0.06 11.87
C ASP A 100 -12.06 -1.23 12.52
N ILE A 101 -10.78 -1.36 12.21
CA ILE A 101 -9.87 -2.35 12.80
C ILE A 101 -9.08 -1.65 13.92
N PRO A 102 -9.38 -1.95 15.21
CA PRO A 102 -8.67 -1.34 16.32
C PRO A 102 -7.27 -1.95 16.43
N LEU A 103 -6.25 -1.11 16.22
CA LEU A 103 -4.84 -1.44 16.43
C LEU A 103 -4.26 -0.52 17.51
N ASP A 104 -2.93 -0.46 17.60
CA ASP A 104 -2.22 0.53 18.43
C ASP A 104 -2.28 1.96 17.86
N GLY A 105 -2.81 2.14 16.65
CA GLY A 105 -3.10 3.44 16.04
C GLY A 105 -3.43 3.29 14.55
N PRO A 106 -3.51 4.38 13.77
CA PRO A 106 -3.64 4.29 12.33
C PRO A 106 -2.48 3.48 11.72
N ALA A 107 -2.82 2.52 10.87
CA ALA A 107 -1.85 1.69 10.16
C ALA A 107 -1.44 2.32 8.83
N ILE A 108 -0.20 2.07 8.44
CA ILE A 108 0.41 2.48 7.16
C ILE A 108 0.78 1.21 6.40
N ASP A 109 0.43 1.19 5.11
CA ASP A 109 0.55 0.06 4.19
C ASP A 109 0.04 -1.26 4.79
N ALA A 110 -1.15 -1.21 5.41
CA ALA A 110 -1.77 -2.34 6.08
C ALA A 110 -1.99 -3.49 5.08
N THR A 111 -1.30 -4.61 5.30
CA THR A 111 -1.20 -5.72 4.34
C THR A 111 -1.73 -7.01 4.98
N PRO A 112 -2.97 -7.42 4.68
CA PRO A 112 -3.57 -8.64 5.20
C PRO A 112 -3.04 -9.88 4.47
N PHE A 113 -2.95 -10.99 5.18
CA PHE A 113 -2.50 -12.28 4.64
C PHE A 113 -3.08 -13.45 5.42
N PHE A 114 -3.66 -14.42 4.73
CA PHE A 114 -4.16 -15.63 5.36
C PHE A 114 -3.05 -16.68 5.46
N HIS A 115 -2.73 -17.13 6.67
CA HIS A 115 -1.72 -18.14 6.92
C HIS A 115 -2.05 -18.93 8.18
N ASP A 116 -1.94 -20.26 8.06
CA ASP A 116 -2.13 -21.22 9.15
C ASP A 116 -3.47 -21.02 9.90
N GLY A 117 -4.55 -20.89 9.13
CA GLY A 117 -5.91 -20.74 9.66
C GLY A 117 -6.23 -19.38 10.26
N LYS A 118 -5.35 -18.37 10.11
CA LYS A 118 -5.53 -17.03 10.67
C LYS A 118 -5.28 -15.96 9.63
N TRP A 119 -5.94 -14.83 9.83
CA TRP A 119 -5.58 -13.58 9.18
C TRP A 119 -4.46 -12.92 9.95
N TRP A 120 -3.40 -12.55 9.24
CA TRP A 120 -2.29 -11.75 9.73
C TRP A 120 -2.36 -10.39 9.06
N LEU A 121 -1.97 -9.34 9.78
CA LEU A 121 -1.90 -7.98 9.26
C LEU A 121 -0.50 -7.42 9.51
N PHE A 122 0.24 -7.18 8.44
CA PHE A 122 1.54 -6.51 8.46
C PHE A 122 1.33 -5.01 8.24
N TYR A 123 1.91 -4.16 9.07
CA TYR A 123 1.76 -2.71 8.91
C TYR A 123 2.90 -1.92 9.55
N SER A 124 3.08 -0.68 9.11
CA SER A 124 3.90 0.29 9.83
C SER A 124 3.04 1.14 10.78
N PRO A 125 3.51 1.42 12.02
CA PRO A 125 2.78 2.25 12.97
C PRO A 125 2.89 3.74 12.63
N SER A 126 1.87 4.54 12.97
CA SER A 126 1.82 5.98 12.69
C SER A 126 2.46 6.89 13.74
N HIS A 127 2.83 6.36 14.92
CA HIS A 127 3.23 7.17 16.09
C HIS A 127 4.48 8.05 15.93
N SER A 128 5.41 7.68 15.04
CA SER A 128 6.64 8.44 14.85
C SER A 128 7.13 8.42 13.41
N ARG A 129 7.85 9.46 12.98
CA ARG A 129 8.43 9.54 11.62
C ARG A 129 9.41 8.40 11.32
N ILE A 130 10.07 7.85 12.35
CA ILE A 130 10.95 6.69 12.21
C ILE A 130 10.10 5.42 12.10
N GLY A 131 9.08 5.26 12.97
CA GLY A 131 8.17 4.12 12.97
C GLY A 131 7.48 3.90 11.62
N ARG A 132 6.99 4.97 10.99
CA ARG A 132 6.30 4.95 9.69
C ARG A 132 7.10 4.37 8.51
N ARG A 133 8.40 4.15 8.68
CA ARG A 133 9.32 3.68 7.62
C ARG A 133 10.21 2.54 8.08
N GLY A 134 10.45 2.42 9.38
CA GLY A 134 11.43 1.52 9.94
C GLY A 134 10.85 0.50 10.91
N HIS A 135 9.56 0.53 11.23
CA HIS A 135 8.96 -0.46 12.14
C HIS A 135 7.94 -1.31 11.38
N LEU A 136 8.02 -2.62 11.61
CA LEU A 136 7.01 -3.59 11.20
C LEU A 136 6.27 -4.04 12.46
N HIS A 137 4.96 -3.81 12.47
CA HIS A 137 4.04 -4.35 13.44
C HIS A 137 3.22 -5.46 12.78
N VAL A 138 2.78 -6.41 13.61
CA VAL A 138 1.93 -7.52 13.21
C VAL A 138 0.72 -7.59 14.13
N ALA A 139 -0.44 -7.89 13.57
CA ALA A 139 -1.62 -8.31 14.32
C ALA A 139 -2.21 -9.57 13.69
N TRP A 140 -3.08 -10.27 14.41
CA TRP A 140 -3.76 -11.46 13.92
C TRP A 140 -5.24 -11.50 14.31
N ALA A 141 -6.06 -12.18 13.52
CA ALA A 141 -7.49 -12.38 13.74
C ALA A 141 -7.97 -13.71 13.15
N GLY A 142 -9.13 -14.19 13.61
CA GLY A 142 -9.81 -15.32 12.98
C GLY A 142 -10.58 -14.95 11.71
N HIS A 143 -10.90 -13.67 11.52
CA HIS A 143 -11.71 -13.14 10.43
C HIS A 143 -11.20 -11.73 10.05
N PRO A 144 -11.32 -11.26 8.79
CA PRO A 144 -10.83 -9.93 8.39
C PRO A 144 -11.41 -8.77 9.21
N ALA A 145 -12.65 -8.90 9.67
CA ALA A 145 -13.32 -7.93 10.53
C ALA A 145 -12.89 -8.00 12.03
N GLY A 146 -11.97 -8.89 12.39
CA GLY A 146 -11.50 -9.07 13.74
C GLY A 146 -12.27 -10.11 14.57
N PRO A 147 -12.12 -10.12 15.91
CA PRO A 147 -11.27 -9.20 16.66
C PRO A 147 -9.79 -9.35 16.30
N TRP A 148 -9.09 -8.22 16.20
CA TRP A 148 -7.66 -8.18 15.92
C TRP A 148 -6.86 -8.14 17.22
N HIS A 149 -5.82 -8.95 17.30
CA HIS A 149 -4.91 -9.09 18.43
C HIS A 149 -3.52 -8.63 18.01
N LEU A 150 -2.97 -7.62 18.70
CA LEU A 150 -1.60 -7.17 18.45
C LEU A 150 -0.60 -8.27 18.81
N HIS A 151 0.39 -8.46 17.96
CA HIS A 151 1.48 -9.40 18.25
C HIS A 151 2.30 -8.89 19.45
N PRO A 152 2.57 -9.71 20.48
CA PRO A 152 3.17 -9.27 21.75
C PRO A 152 4.61 -8.76 21.59
N ARG A 153 5.27 -9.08 20.47
CA ARG A 153 6.63 -8.61 20.15
C ARG A 153 6.67 -7.37 19.27
N ASN A 154 5.57 -6.63 19.08
CA ASN A 154 5.57 -5.40 18.30
C ASN A 154 6.49 -4.32 18.92
N PRO A 155 7.31 -3.62 18.11
CA PRO A 155 7.59 -3.87 16.69
C PRO A 155 8.37 -5.19 16.51
N VAL A 156 7.86 -6.08 15.65
CA VAL A 156 8.53 -7.37 15.38
C VAL A 156 9.83 -7.21 14.60
N ARG A 157 9.99 -6.06 13.93
CA ARG A 157 11.21 -5.68 13.20
C ARG A 157 11.41 -4.17 13.23
N VAL A 158 12.66 -3.75 13.40
CA VAL A 158 13.09 -2.35 13.31
C VAL A 158 14.23 -2.23 12.30
N ASP A 159 13.93 -1.83 11.06
CA ASP A 159 14.91 -1.66 9.98
C ASP A 159 14.35 -0.77 8.85
N LEU A 160 15.12 0.23 8.39
CA LEU A 160 14.67 1.14 7.32
C LEU A 160 14.63 0.49 5.93
N GLY A 161 15.30 -0.64 5.75
CA GLY A 161 15.39 -1.35 4.48
C GLY A 161 14.41 -2.51 4.33
N SER A 162 13.71 -2.91 5.39
CA SER A 162 13.02 -4.20 5.40
C SER A 162 11.82 -4.29 6.36
N ALA A 163 11.24 -3.16 6.75
CA ALA A 163 10.13 -3.12 7.71
C ALA A 163 8.79 -2.64 7.13
N ARG A 164 8.79 -1.61 6.28
CA ARG A 164 7.56 -1.05 5.73
C ARG A 164 7.00 -1.98 4.64
N PRO A 165 5.74 -2.45 4.71
CA PRO A 165 5.17 -3.28 3.66
C PRO A 165 5.20 -2.61 2.28
N GLY A 166 5.32 -3.40 1.23
CA GLY A 166 5.48 -2.92 -0.15
C GLY A 166 4.83 -3.84 -1.18
N GLY A 167 3.72 -4.49 -0.82
CA GLY A 167 2.90 -5.29 -1.73
C GLY A 167 2.39 -6.61 -1.15
N THR A 168 2.08 -7.56 -2.02
CA THR A 168 1.35 -8.79 -1.65
C THR A 168 2.29 -9.86 -1.09
N PRO A 169 2.05 -10.39 0.13
CA PRO A 169 2.81 -11.51 0.66
C PRO A 169 2.44 -12.82 -0.07
N ARG A 170 3.37 -13.76 -0.13
CA ARG A 170 3.15 -15.08 -0.75
C ARG A 170 3.80 -16.20 0.05
N HIS A 171 3.26 -17.40 -0.05
CA HIS A 171 3.97 -18.60 0.40
C HIS A 171 5.03 -19.00 -0.64
N GLN A 172 6.24 -19.28 -0.19
CA GLN A 172 7.31 -19.81 -1.02
C GLN A 172 8.24 -20.69 -0.18
N ASP A 173 8.50 -21.92 -0.62
CA ASP A 173 9.44 -22.84 0.02
C ASP A 173 9.19 -23.05 1.53
N GLY A 174 7.91 -23.09 1.94
CA GLY A 174 7.51 -23.23 3.35
C GLY A 174 7.62 -21.96 4.20
N MET A 175 7.96 -20.82 3.58
CA MET A 175 8.09 -19.52 4.23
C MET A 175 7.03 -18.54 3.71
N ILE A 176 6.84 -17.43 4.42
CA ILE A 176 6.12 -16.27 3.90
C ILE A 176 7.15 -15.30 3.34
N ILE A 177 6.98 -14.88 2.09
CA ILE A 177 7.78 -13.83 1.48
C ILE A 177 6.94 -12.56 1.46
N LEU A 178 7.32 -11.58 2.27
CA LEU A 178 6.69 -10.27 2.34
C LEU A 178 7.51 -9.25 1.55
N PRO A 179 6.97 -8.65 0.47
CA PRO A 179 7.56 -7.46 -0.13
C PRO A 179 7.59 -6.31 0.86
N VAL A 180 8.76 -5.71 1.02
CA VAL A 180 9.01 -4.58 1.92
C VAL A 180 9.78 -3.47 1.19
N GLN A 181 9.52 -2.23 1.55
CA GLN A 181 10.19 -1.08 0.94
C GLN A 181 11.58 -0.88 1.54
N ASP A 182 12.56 -0.66 0.67
CA ASP A 182 13.86 -0.13 1.06
C ASP A 182 13.80 1.40 1.11
N CYS A 183 13.74 1.94 2.33
CA CYS A 183 13.65 3.38 2.59
C CYS A 183 14.99 4.00 3.03
N ARG A 184 16.13 3.32 2.84
CA ARG A 184 17.45 3.81 3.32
C ARG A 184 17.95 5.05 2.57
N SER A 185 17.75 5.11 1.25
CA SER A 185 18.19 6.22 0.41
C SER A 185 17.10 7.28 0.22
N THR A 186 15.90 6.83 -0.12
CA THR A 186 14.71 7.66 -0.33
C THR A 186 13.47 6.85 0.03
N TYR A 187 12.34 7.52 0.24
CA TYR A 187 11.05 6.84 0.41
C TYR A 187 10.77 5.94 -0.80
N GLY A 188 10.48 4.65 -0.58
CA GLY A 188 10.18 3.71 -1.67
C GLY A 188 11.31 3.62 -2.71
N GLY A 189 12.56 3.51 -2.24
CA GLY A 189 13.73 3.49 -3.13
C GLY A 189 13.86 2.19 -3.91
N ALA A 190 13.52 1.06 -3.29
CA ALA A 190 13.47 -0.25 -3.92
C ALA A 190 12.50 -1.18 -3.17
N ILE A 191 12.23 -2.36 -3.74
CA ILE A 191 11.58 -3.46 -3.02
C ILE A 191 12.65 -4.46 -2.57
N ARG A 192 12.50 -4.96 -1.35
CA ARG A 192 13.21 -6.11 -0.81
C ARG A 192 12.21 -7.18 -0.43
N GLU A 193 12.69 -8.41 -0.38
CA GLU A 193 11.89 -9.54 0.09
C GLU A 193 12.30 -9.88 1.52
N LEU A 194 11.34 -9.88 2.44
CA LEU A 194 11.53 -10.36 3.80
C LEU A 194 11.02 -11.81 3.88
N SER A 195 11.90 -12.75 4.21
CA SER A 195 11.55 -14.17 4.38
C SER A 195 11.20 -14.43 5.83
N ILE A 196 9.92 -14.65 6.12
CA ILE A 196 9.43 -14.98 7.46
C ILE A 196 9.38 -16.51 7.57
N THR A 197 10.28 -17.05 8.38
CA THR A 197 10.46 -18.50 8.60
C THR A 197 9.63 -19.00 9.76
N ARG A 198 9.21 -18.10 10.67
CA ARG A 198 8.29 -18.42 11.75
C ARG A 198 7.37 -17.24 12.03
N LEU A 199 6.07 -17.50 11.97
CA LEU A 199 5.01 -16.58 12.34
C LEU A 199 3.96 -17.35 13.13
N ASP A 200 3.88 -17.09 14.44
CA ASP A 200 2.84 -17.58 15.32
C ASP A 200 2.41 -16.46 16.28
N GLU A 201 1.40 -16.69 17.12
CA GLU A 201 0.80 -15.64 17.97
C GLU A 201 1.79 -15.02 18.97
N THR A 202 2.97 -15.63 19.13
CA THR A 202 4.01 -15.25 20.11
C THR A 202 5.39 -15.03 19.49
N SER A 203 5.63 -15.54 18.28
CA SER A 203 6.94 -15.60 17.65
C SER A 203 6.94 -15.05 16.23
N PHE A 204 7.96 -14.26 15.95
CA PHE A 204 8.28 -13.75 14.62
C PHE A 204 9.77 -13.95 14.37
N ILE A 205 10.13 -14.68 13.31
CA ILE A 205 11.51 -14.85 12.84
C ILE A 205 11.52 -14.58 11.34
N ALA A 206 12.37 -13.64 10.93
CA ALA A 206 12.51 -13.29 9.53
C ALA A 206 13.93 -12.86 9.18
N ASP A 207 14.34 -13.21 7.96
CA ASP A 207 15.63 -12.91 7.39
C ASP A 207 15.47 -12.07 6.12
N ASP A 208 16.42 -11.17 5.91
CA ASP A 208 16.49 -10.36 4.70
C ASP A 208 16.89 -11.22 3.50
N ARG A 209 16.16 -11.06 2.38
CA ARG A 209 16.68 -11.46 1.06
C ARG A 209 17.27 -10.27 0.31
N THR A 210 18.00 -10.60 -0.74
CA THR A 210 18.54 -9.65 -1.71
C THR A 210 17.40 -8.79 -2.27
N GLY A 211 17.65 -7.49 -2.43
CA GLY A 211 16.67 -6.57 -2.97
C GLY A 211 16.47 -6.72 -4.48
N VAL A 212 15.26 -6.39 -4.94
CA VAL A 212 14.95 -6.17 -6.35
C VAL A 212 14.81 -4.67 -6.55
N GLY A 213 15.88 -4.03 -7.02
CA GLY A 213 15.82 -2.64 -7.48
C GLY A 213 15.02 -2.52 -8.78
N ALA A 214 14.68 -1.29 -9.18
CA ALA A 214 14.15 -1.06 -10.52
C ALA A 214 15.14 -1.57 -11.57
N ALA A 215 14.75 -2.59 -12.33
CA ALA A 215 15.62 -3.22 -13.31
C ALA A 215 15.86 -2.27 -14.50
N GLY A 216 16.96 -2.46 -15.24
CA GLY A 216 17.31 -1.60 -16.37
C GLY A 216 16.23 -1.51 -17.46
N TRP A 217 15.40 -2.55 -17.62
CA TRP A 217 14.28 -2.55 -18.56
C TRP A 217 13.11 -1.64 -18.14
N MET A 218 13.08 -1.17 -16.89
CA MET A 218 12.07 -0.24 -16.37
C MET A 218 12.43 1.23 -16.67
N ALA A 219 13.57 1.49 -17.34
CA ALA A 219 13.92 2.84 -17.78
C ALA A 219 12.78 3.46 -18.63
N PRO A 220 12.42 4.73 -18.39
CA PRO A 220 13.12 5.71 -17.58
C PRO A 220 12.67 5.80 -16.10
N PHE A 221 11.85 4.85 -15.61
CA PHE A 221 11.31 4.82 -14.24
C PHE A 221 12.22 4.05 -13.28
N THR A 222 13.39 4.63 -12.99
CA THR A 222 14.43 3.99 -12.16
C THR A 222 14.68 4.67 -10.82
N ASP A 223 13.93 5.72 -10.48
CA ASP A 223 14.17 6.54 -9.27
C ASP A 223 13.47 5.99 -8.01
N GLY A 224 12.70 4.91 -8.16
CA GLY A 224 12.15 4.14 -7.05
C GLY A 224 11.22 3.03 -7.52
N PHE A 225 11.03 2.06 -6.65
CA PHE A 225 10.17 0.89 -6.82
C PHE A 225 9.56 0.59 -5.44
N HIS A 226 8.26 0.80 -5.26
CA HIS A 226 7.68 0.87 -3.92
C HIS A 226 6.44 0.01 -3.66
N THR A 227 5.85 -0.56 -4.71
CA THR A 227 4.83 -1.60 -4.58
C THR A 227 5.07 -2.73 -5.58
N LEU A 228 5.05 -3.97 -5.09
CA LEU A 228 5.14 -5.23 -5.84
C LEU A 228 4.00 -6.15 -5.39
N SER A 229 2.90 -6.20 -6.15
CA SER A 229 1.71 -6.97 -5.80
C SER A 229 1.41 -8.05 -6.83
N THR A 230 0.79 -9.13 -6.37
CA THR A 230 0.40 -10.27 -7.22
C THR A 230 -1.08 -10.19 -7.53
N ALA A 231 -1.47 -10.41 -8.78
CA ALA A 231 -2.85 -10.51 -9.21
C ALA A 231 -3.00 -11.69 -10.19
N GLY A 232 -3.23 -12.90 -9.64
CA GLY A 232 -3.29 -14.13 -10.42
C GLY A 232 -2.01 -14.34 -11.26
N PRO A 233 -2.10 -14.47 -12.60
CA PRO A 233 -0.94 -14.69 -13.47
C PRO A 233 -0.08 -13.44 -13.72
N VAL A 234 -0.48 -12.26 -13.24
CA VAL A 234 0.28 -11.02 -13.46
C VAL A 234 0.86 -10.47 -12.16
N THR A 235 1.93 -9.70 -12.31
CA THR A 235 2.55 -8.91 -11.25
C THR A 235 2.33 -7.44 -11.54
N LEU A 236 1.82 -6.69 -10.57
CA LEU A 236 1.65 -5.25 -10.66
C LEU A 236 2.81 -4.60 -9.92
N ILE A 237 3.37 -3.57 -10.55
CA ILE A 237 4.54 -2.85 -10.02
C ILE A 237 4.29 -1.36 -10.03
N ASP A 238 4.85 -0.67 -9.04
CA ASP A 238 4.90 0.79 -8.99
C ASP A 238 6.34 1.29 -8.99
N VAL A 239 6.72 1.91 -10.10
CA VAL A 239 8.02 2.53 -10.31
C VAL A 239 7.89 4.01 -10.61
N LYS A 240 8.86 4.81 -10.14
CA LYS A 240 8.82 6.27 -10.30
C LYS A 240 10.02 6.80 -11.07
N ARG A 241 9.78 7.96 -11.69
CA ARG A 241 10.78 8.87 -12.22
C ARG A 241 10.54 10.25 -11.63
N MET A 242 11.60 10.89 -11.15
CA MET A 242 11.58 12.26 -10.65
C MET A 242 12.07 13.20 -11.75
N ASP A 243 11.12 13.88 -12.41
CA ASP A 243 11.47 14.90 -13.39
C ASP A 243 11.87 16.22 -12.71
N ALA A 244 13.17 16.55 -12.79
CA ALA A 244 13.72 17.82 -12.33
C ALA A 244 13.41 19.00 -13.28
N THR A 245 12.25 19.02 -13.93
CA THR A 245 11.88 20.13 -14.83
C THR A 245 11.66 21.42 -14.03
N LEU A 246 11.97 22.58 -14.66
CA LEU A 246 11.75 23.90 -14.05
C LEU A 246 10.31 24.12 -13.57
N ALA A 247 9.32 23.37 -14.06
CA ALA A 247 7.94 23.37 -13.57
C ALA A 247 7.82 22.89 -12.10
N GLY A 248 8.64 21.91 -11.69
CA GLY A 248 8.73 21.44 -10.30
C GLY A 248 9.42 22.44 -9.37
N LYS A 249 10.39 23.22 -9.88
CA LYS A 249 11.02 24.32 -9.14
C LYS A 249 10.18 25.61 -9.14
N THR A 250 9.43 25.91 -10.20
CA THR A 250 8.55 27.10 -10.27
C THR A 250 7.27 26.94 -9.45
N ARG A 251 6.77 25.71 -9.20
CA ARG A 251 5.73 25.47 -8.19
C ARG A 251 6.20 25.69 -6.74
N ARG A 252 7.52 25.74 -6.49
CA ARG A 252 8.09 26.17 -5.19
C ARG A 252 8.28 27.69 -5.05
N LEU A 253 8.00 28.49 -6.09
CA LEU A 253 8.24 29.94 -6.08
C LEU A 253 7.00 30.83 -6.28
N ARG A 254 5.78 30.28 -6.23
CA ARG A 254 4.55 31.08 -6.09
C ARG A 254 3.96 30.97 -4.69
N GLY A 255 4.65 31.62 -3.77
CA GLY A 255 4.14 32.01 -2.44
C GLY A 255 4.48 33.48 -2.20
N ILE A 256 3.85 34.37 -2.98
CA ILE A 256 3.86 35.84 -2.88
C ILE A 256 2.35 36.17 -2.79
N VAL A 257 1.78 36.88 -1.81
CA VAL A 257 2.33 37.92 -0.92
C VAL A 257 1.31 38.29 0.20
N ARG A 258 1.85 38.59 1.40
CA ARG A 258 1.48 39.60 2.46
C ARG A 258 0.09 39.55 3.14
N THR A 259 -0.06 39.98 4.41
CA THR A 259 0.36 41.24 5.05
C THR A 259 0.50 41.14 6.58
N TRP A 260 1.28 42.05 7.20
CA TRP A 260 0.84 42.77 8.41
C TRP A 260 1.58 44.13 8.52
N ARG A 261 0.82 45.18 8.85
CA ARG A 261 1.30 46.54 9.19
C ARG A 261 1.16 46.72 10.69
N SER A 262 2.11 47.37 11.36
CA SER A 262 1.87 48.67 12.01
C SER A 262 3.05 49.13 12.86
N ARG A 263 3.45 50.39 12.59
CA ARG A 263 4.28 51.33 13.35
C ARG A 263 5.76 50.99 13.54
#